data_AF-A0A8J2RPA4-F1
#
_entry.id   AF-A0A8J2RPA4-F1
#
_cell.length_a   1.000
_cell.length_b   1.000
_cell.length_c   1.000
_cell.angle_alpha   90.00
_cell.angle_beta   90.00
_cell.angle_gamma   90.00
#
_symmetry.space_group_name_H-M   'P 1'
#
loop_
_entity.id
_entity.type
_entity.pdbx_description
1 polymer ?
#
loop_
_entity_poly.entity_id
_entity_poly.type
_entity_poly.pdbx_seq_one_letter_code
_entity_poly.pdbx_strand_id
1 'polypeptide(L)'
;MCLPVHVTSFIRGQATAVMLLNPSHDMFLPKTDARFRLTEDLVDSEREFLVSLRTIYDIYARPLRKLCSISDEEQKQLFGGIEPILSVSNMLLTKLEDALAAWDPHETKIGSLFSKQFWNQFDDYFRFFTQAKE
;
A
#
# COMPACT_ATOMS: atom_id res chain seq x y z
N MET A 1 42.34 1.20 -19.32
CA MET A 1 42.20 2.33 -18.37
C MET A 1 40.73 2.43 -18.04
N CYS A 2 40.39 2.42 -16.76
CA CYS A 2 39.03 2.35 -16.22
C CYS A 2 38.35 3.73 -16.19
N LEU A 3 37.06 3.77 -16.58
CA LEU A 3 35.95 4.68 -16.19
C LEU A 3 36.15 6.21 -16.33
N PRO A 4 35.08 6.96 -16.71
CA PRO A 4 34.06 7.31 -15.73
C PRO A 4 32.60 7.35 -16.22
N VAL A 5 31.74 7.24 -15.22
CA VAL A 5 30.32 7.56 -15.16
C VAL A 5 30.02 9.03 -15.48
N HIS A 6 28.90 9.29 -16.17
CA HIS A 6 28.11 10.54 -16.11
C HIS A 6 26.73 10.24 -16.72
N VAL A 7 25.65 10.08 -15.94
CA VAL A 7 24.82 11.11 -15.28
C VAL A 7 24.00 11.95 -16.28
N THR A 8 22.68 11.95 -16.02
CA THR A 8 21.62 12.93 -16.34
C THR A 8 20.96 13.06 -17.72
N SER A 9 19.62 13.03 -17.64
CA SER A 9 18.64 13.91 -18.30
C SER A 9 18.34 13.68 -19.80
N PHE A 10 17.12 13.33 -20.19
CA PHE A 10 15.90 14.15 -20.30
C PHE A 10 15.67 14.65 -21.74
N ILE A 11 14.67 14.03 -22.38
CA ILE A 11 13.80 14.53 -23.47
C ILE A 11 14.47 14.88 -24.81
N ARG A 12 14.00 14.25 -25.92
CA ARG A 12 13.10 14.90 -26.90
C ARG A 12 12.89 14.05 -28.15
N GLY A 13 11.62 13.73 -28.41
CA GLY A 13 11.10 13.59 -29.77
C GLY A 13 11.29 12.22 -30.41
N GLN A 14 10.18 11.51 -30.59
CA GLN A 14 9.58 11.35 -31.92
C GLN A 14 8.10 10.98 -31.76
N ALA A 15 7.25 11.93 -32.15
CA ALA A 15 5.86 11.68 -32.46
C ALA A 15 5.81 11.05 -33.85
N THR A 16 5.33 9.82 -33.96
CA THR A 16 4.83 9.29 -35.23
C THR A 16 3.36 8.90 -35.03
N ALA A 17 2.51 9.78 -35.53
CA ALA A 17 1.09 9.56 -35.67
C ALA A 17 0.87 8.50 -36.76
N VAL A 18 0.20 7.40 -36.39
CA VAL A 18 -0.48 6.53 -37.33
C VAL A 18 -1.92 6.42 -36.85
N MET A 19 -2.77 7.34 -37.31
CA MET A 19 -4.21 7.26 -37.14
C MET A 19 -4.79 6.43 -38.29
N LEU A 20 -5.34 5.25 -37.98
CA LEU A 20 -6.26 4.53 -38.84
C LEU A 20 -7.46 4.05 -38.01
N LEU A 21 -8.50 4.88 -38.05
CA LEU A 21 -9.94 4.56 -38.10
C LEU A 21 -10.48 3.38 -37.27
N ASN A 22 -11.02 3.68 -36.08
CA ASN A 22 -12.22 3.00 -35.55
C ASN A 22 -12.90 3.91 -34.48
N PRO A 23 -14.15 4.37 -34.68
CA PRO A 23 -14.81 5.27 -33.74
C PRO A 23 -15.73 4.50 -32.79
N SER A 24 -15.20 3.71 -31.86
CA SER A 24 -16.00 3.11 -30.74
C SER A 24 -15.16 2.56 -29.58
N HIS A 25 -13.88 2.89 -29.46
CA HIS A 25 -13.12 2.52 -28.26
C HIS A 25 -12.45 3.77 -27.73
N ASP A 26 -13.14 4.39 -26.79
CA ASP A 26 -12.65 5.46 -25.95
C ASP A 26 -11.35 4.98 -25.29
N MET A 27 -10.22 5.28 -25.91
CA MET A 27 -8.89 4.99 -25.41
C MET A 27 -8.58 6.01 -24.30
N PHE A 28 -9.36 5.95 -23.22
CA PHE A 28 -9.11 6.67 -21.99
C PHE A 28 -7.81 6.12 -21.41
N LEU A 29 -6.75 6.92 -21.52
CA LEU A 29 -5.51 6.67 -20.80
C LEU A 29 -5.84 6.54 -19.30
N PRO A 30 -5.45 5.45 -18.62
CA PRO A 30 -5.70 5.25 -17.18
C PRO A 30 -5.20 6.43 -16.31
N LYS A 31 -4.15 7.10 -16.78
CA LYS A 31 -3.54 8.28 -16.13
C LYS A 31 -4.41 9.53 -16.08
N THR A 32 -5.48 9.59 -16.86
CA THR A 32 -6.43 10.72 -16.88
C THR A 32 -7.61 10.53 -15.92
N ASP A 33 -7.82 9.31 -15.41
CA ASP A 33 -8.88 9.05 -14.45
C ASP A 33 -8.44 9.51 -13.05
N ALA A 34 -9.16 10.48 -12.48
CA ALA A 34 -8.91 10.96 -11.14
C ALA A 34 -9.00 9.83 -10.10
N ARG A 35 -9.84 8.81 -10.32
CA ARG A 35 -9.96 7.65 -9.42
C ARG A 35 -8.75 6.73 -9.50
N PHE A 36 -8.12 6.59 -10.66
CA PHE A 36 -6.87 5.83 -10.78
C PHE A 36 -5.78 6.50 -9.94
N ARG A 37 -5.61 7.81 -10.09
CA ARG A 37 -4.62 8.59 -9.31
C ARG A 37 -4.88 8.54 -7.81
N LEU A 38 -6.13 8.67 -7.39
CA LEU A 38 -6.49 8.54 -5.97
C LEU A 38 -6.23 7.13 -5.43
N THR A 39 -6.41 6.10 -6.27
CA THR A 39 -6.13 4.71 -5.88
C THR A 39 -4.63 4.45 -5.82
N GLU A 40 -3.85 5.04 -6.74
CA GLU A 40 -2.38 5.02 -6.72
C GLU A 40 -1.84 5.70 -5.45
N ASP A 41 -2.30 6.92 -5.13
CA ASP A 41 -1.94 7.64 -3.89
C ASP A 41 -2.32 6.83 -2.63
N LEU A 42 -3.47 6.15 -2.66
CA LEU A 42 -3.91 5.27 -1.58
C LEU A 42 -2.98 4.06 -1.40
N VAL A 43 -2.56 3.42 -2.50
CA VAL A 43 -1.61 2.30 -2.48
C VAL A 43 -0.26 2.73 -1.93
N ASP A 44 0.23 3.89 -2.35
CA ASP A 44 1.50 4.43 -1.84
C ASP A 44 1.40 4.75 -0.35
N SER A 45 0.31 5.38 0.09
CA SER A 45 0.05 5.67 1.51
C SER A 45 -0.02 4.37 2.35
N GLU A 46 -0.68 3.33 1.83
CA GLU A 46 -0.79 2.03 2.52
C GLU A 46 0.57 1.31 2.60
N ARG A 47 1.41 1.43 1.56
CA ARG A 47 2.79 0.92 1.60
C ARG A 47 3.62 1.63 2.67
N GLU A 48 3.54 2.95 2.76
CA GLU A 48 4.23 3.72 3.80
C GLU A 48 3.77 3.33 5.21
N PHE A 49 2.47 3.08 5.37
CA PHE A 49 1.90 2.59 6.63
C PHE A 49 2.47 1.21 7.02
N LEU A 50 2.51 0.25 6.08
CA LEU A 50 3.10 -1.07 6.31
C LEU A 50 4.60 -1.01 6.65
N VAL A 51 5.36 -0.15 5.95
CA VAL A 51 6.78 0.07 6.25
C VAL A 51 6.95 0.62 7.66
N SER A 52 6.11 1.56 8.07
CA SER A 52 6.13 2.13 9.42
C SER A 52 5.83 1.09 10.49
N LEU A 53 4.77 0.29 10.32
CA LEU A 53 4.43 -0.81 11.23
C LEU A 53 5.55 -1.85 11.34
N ARG A 54 6.15 -2.23 10.21
CA ARG A 54 7.25 -3.19 10.18
C ARG A 54 8.50 -2.63 10.84
N THR A 55 8.76 -1.33 10.67
CA THR A 55 9.86 -0.64 11.35
C THR A 55 9.66 -0.66 12.86
N ILE A 56 8.43 -0.39 13.34
CA ILE A 56 8.12 -0.49 14.78
C ILE A 56 8.39 -1.91 15.29
N TYR A 57 7.98 -2.92 14.54
CA TYR A 57 8.24 -4.32 14.91
C TYR A 57 9.73 -4.67 14.94
N ASP A 58 10.50 -4.30 13.92
CA ASP A 58 11.92 -4.65 13.83
C ASP A 58 12.81 -3.85 14.80
N ILE A 59 12.45 -2.60 15.10
CA ILE A 59 13.23 -1.72 15.99
C ILE A 59 12.83 -1.89 17.47
N TYR A 60 11.55 -2.13 17.77
CA TYR A 60 11.08 -2.24 19.16
C TYR A 60 10.74 -3.68 19.53
N ALA A 61 9.82 -4.34 18.80
CA ALA A 61 9.32 -5.66 19.21
C ALA A 61 10.43 -6.73 19.22
N ARG A 62 11.25 -6.77 18.16
CA ARG A 62 12.31 -7.76 18.01
C ARG A 62 13.44 -7.57 19.04
N PRO A 63 13.96 -6.35 19.30
CA PRO A 63 14.98 -6.14 20.32
C PRO A 63 14.45 -6.36 21.74
N LEU A 64 13.24 -5.89 22.07
CA LEU A 64 12.66 -6.08 23.40
C LEU A 64 12.48 -7.56 23.75
N ARG A 65 12.08 -8.39 22.77
CA ARG A 65 12.05 -9.85 22.95
C ARG A 65 13.41 -10.46 23.25
N LYS A 66 14.43 -10.02 22.50
CA LYS A 66 15.79 -10.57 22.62
C LYS A 66 16.47 -10.18 23.93
N LEU A 67 16.12 -9.02 24.47
CA LEU A 67 16.68 -8.51 25.72
C LEU A 67 15.95 -9.07 26.96
N CYS A 68 14.91 -9.89 26.80
CA CYS A 68 14.03 -10.38 27.87
C CYS A 68 13.63 -9.28 28.87
N SER A 69 13.52 -8.03 28.39
CA SER A 69 13.28 -6.88 29.26
C SER A 69 11.82 -6.75 29.66
N ILE A 70 10.94 -7.47 28.96
CA ILE A 70 9.49 -7.55 29.20
C ILE A 70 9.07 -9.02 29.12
N SER A 71 8.03 -9.38 29.86
CA SER A 71 7.42 -10.71 29.81
C SER A 71 6.75 -10.95 28.45
N ASP A 72 6.55 -12.24 28.08
CA ASP A 72 5.83 -12.59 26.85
C ASP A 72 4.41 -12.02 26.83
N GLU A 73 3.77 -11.85 28.00
CA GLU A 73 2.44 -11.26 28.14
C GLU A 73 2.46 -9.76 27.82
N GLU A 74 3.43 -9.01 28.36
CA GLU A 74 3.63 -7.58 28.05
C GLU A 74 4.01 -7.37 26.58
N GLN A 75 4.82 -8.27 26.02
CA GLN A 75 5.15 -8.22 24.60
C GLN A 75 3.92 -8.45 23.73
N LYS A 76 3.06 -9.40 24.11
CA LYS A 76 1.80 -9.65 23.42
C LYS A 76 0.82 -8.49 23.59
N GLN A 77 0.76 -7.82 24.74
CA GLN A 77 -0.04 -6.62 24.92
C GLN A 77 0.43 -5.46 24.03
N LEU A 78 1.74 -5.23 23.92
CA LEU A 78 2.27 -4.11 23.13
C LEU A 78 2.26 -4.36 21.62
N PHE A 79 2.61 -5.58 21.20
CA PHE A 79 2.86 -5.90 19.79
C PHE A 79 1.90 -6.93 19.20
N GLY A 80 1.03 -7.55 20.01
CA GLY A 80 0.11 -8.60 19.55
C GLY A 80 -0.95 -8.11 18.57
N GLY A 81 -1.27 -6.81 18.58
CA GLY A 81 -2.17 -6.19 17.60
C GLY A 81 -1.50 -5.88 16.26
N ILE A 82 -0.16 -5.84 16.20
CA ILE A 82 0.59 -5.43 15.00
C ILE A 82 0.52 -6.49 13.89
N GLU A 83 0.62 -7.77 14.24
CA GLU A 83 0.55 -8.87 13.26
C GLU A 83 -0.81 -8.94 12.54
N PRO A 84 -1.96 -8.88 13.25
CA PRO A 84 -3.28 -8.80 12.62
C PRO A 84 -3.40 -7.61 11.66
N ILE A 85 -3.02 -6.40 12.08
CA ILE A 85 -3.17 -5.21 11.22
C ILE A 85 -2.23 -5.26 10.01
N LEU A 86 -1.01 -5.75 10.17
CA LEU A 86 -0.09 -5.99 9.05
C LEU A 86 -0.71 -6.95 8.04
N SER A 87 -1.35 -8.03 8.49
CA SER A 87 -2.01 -8.98 7.60
C SER A 87 -3.17 -8.33 6.84
N VAL A 88 -4.00 -7.56 7.53
CA VAL A 88 -5.16 -6.88 6.95
C VAL A 88 -4.75 -5.80 5.95
N SER A 89 -3.81 -4.93 6.33
CA SER A 89 -3.26 -3.89 5.45
C SER A 89 -2.54 -4.48 4.23
N ASN A 90 -1.80 -5.58 4.39
CA ASN A 90 -1.11 -6.22 3.26
C ASN A 90 -2.09 -6.90 2.29
N MET A 91 -3.17 -7.49 2.82
CA MET A 91 -4.28 -7.98 2.00
C MET A 91 -4.97 -6.85 1.24
N LEU A 92 -5.23 -5.71 1.89
CA LEU A 92 -5.82 -4.54 1.23
C LEU A 92 -4.91 -4.02 0.12
N LEU A 93 -3.62 -3.86 0.42
CA LEU A 93 -2.61 -3.42 -0.55
C LEU A 93 -2.59 -4.32 -1.78
N THR A 94 -2.49 -5.63 -1.59
CA THR A 94 -2.46 -6.60 -2.71
C THR A 94 -3.70 -6.45 -3.59
N LYS A 95 -4.89 -6.35 -2.98
CA LYS A 95 -6.14 -6.18 -3.73
C LYS A 95 -6.23 -4.84 -4.47
N LEU A 96 -5.67 -3.77 -3.90
CA LEU A 96 -5.60 -2.47 -4.56
C LEU A 96 -4.60 -2.49 -5.72
N GLU A 97 -3.47 -3.16 -5.58
CA GLU A 97 -2.48 -3.36 -6.65
C GLU A 97 -3.06 -4.20 -7.80
N ASP A 98 -3.77 -5.29 -7.49
CA ASP A 98 -4.51 -6.08 -8.48
C ASP A 98 -5.56 -5.22 -9.20
N ALA A 99 -6.30 -4.38 -8.45
CA ALA A 99 -7.30 -3.48 -9.03
C ALA A 99 -6.67 -2.38 -9.90
N LEU A 100 -5.47 -1.90 -9.57
CA LEU A 100 -4.70 -0.96 -10.40
C LEU A 100 -4.14 -1.64 -11.65
N ALA A 101 -3.69 -2.90 -11.54
CA ALA A 101 -3.17 -3.67 -12.67
C ALA A 101 -4.26 -4.00 -13.70
N ALA A 102 -5.47 -4.31 -13.23
CA ALA A 102 -6.65 -4.57 -14.05
C ALA A 102 -7.61 -3.37 -14.12
N TRP A 103 -7.07 -2.14 -14.04
CA TRP A 103 -7.91 -0.95 -13.92
C TRP A 103 -8.75 -0.68 -15.17
N ASP A 104 -10.06 -0.71 -14.97
CA ASP A 104 -11.08 -0.31 -15.93
C ASP A 104 -11.88 0.89 -15.36
N PRO A 105 -11.86 2.06 -16.02
CA PRO A 105 -12.60 3.24 -15.58
C PRO A 105 -14.12 3.00 -15.36
N HIS A 106 -14.74 2.06 -16.06
CA HIS A 106 -16.19 1.84 -16.00
C HIS A 106 -16.58 0.72 -15.03
N GLU A 107 -15.70 -0.27 -14.84
CA GLU A 107 -16.00 -1.48 -14.09
C GLU A 107 -15.31 -1.55 -12.72
N THR A 108 -14.12 -0.95 -12.57
CA THR A 108 -13.32 -1.09 -11.34
C THR A 108 -13.97 -0.36 -10.17
N LYS A 109 -14.34 -1.15 -9.14
CA LYS A 109 -14.96 -0.67 -7.90
C LYS A 109 -14.12 -1.04 -6.68
N ILE A 110 -13.19 -0.15 -6.31
CA ILE A 110 -12.36 -0.30 -5.10
C ILE A 110 -13.18 -0.29 -3.80
N GLY A 111 -14.38 0.31 -3.81
CA GLY A 111 -15.24 0.41 -2.62
C GLY A 111 -15.65 -0.94 -2.04
N SER A 112 -15.68 -1.99 -2.86
CA SER A 112 -15.97 -3.36 -2.41
C SER A 112 -14.90 -3.93 -1.47
N LEU A 113 -13.68 -3.39 -1.51
CA LEU A 113 -12.56 -3.78 -0.66
C LEU A 113 -12.76 -3.31 0.79
N PHE A 114 -13.43 -2.16 0.98
CA PHE A 114 -13.73 -1.55 2.28
C PHE A 114 -15.04 -2.09 2.89
N SER A 115 -15.14 -3.41 2.97
CA SER A 115 -16.31 -4.08 3.54
C SER A 115 -16.42 -3.84 5.06
N LYS A 116 -17.61 -4.04 5.63
CA LYS A 116 -17.81 -3.97 7.10
C LYS A 116 -16.88 -4.91 7.86
N GLN A 117 -16.55 -6.06 7.28
CA GLN A 117 -15.65 -7.01 7.89
C GLN A 117 -14.21 -6.47 7.99
N PHE A 118 -13.75 -5.74 6.96
CA PHE A 118 -12.46 -5.05 7.00
C PHE A 118 -12.44 -4.00 8.12
N TRP A 119 -13.47 -3.16 8.19
CA TRP A 119 -13.57 -2.12 9.22
C TRP A 119 -13.65 -2.70 10.63
N ASN A 120 -14.37 -3.81 10.84
CA ASN A 120 -14.41 -4.47 12.15
C ASN A 120 -13.03 -4.97 12.59
N GLN A 121 -12.24 -5.56 11.68
CA GLN A 121 -10.87 -6.00 12.01
C GLN A 121 -9.94 -4.82 12.33
N PHE A 122 -10.13 -3.69 11.62
CA PHE A 122 -9.39 -2.46 11.91
C PHE A 122 -9.82 -1.84 13.26
N ASP A 123 -11.11 -1.89 13.59
CA ASP A 123 -11.65 -1.43 14.88
C ASP A 123 -11.14 -2.28 16.04
N ASP A 124 -11.11 -3.61 15.89
CA ASP A 124 -10.52 -4.52 16.88
C ASP A 124 -9.05 -4.19 17.14
N TYR A 125 -8.27 -3.90 16.09
CA TYR A 125 -6.90 -3.40 16.23
C TYR A 125 -6.86 -2.05 16.96
N PHE A 126 -7.69 -1.09 16.57
CA PHE A 126 -7.71 0.24 17.18
C PHE A 126 -8.04 0.18 18.67
N ARG A 127 -8.98 -0.69 19.07
CA ARG A 127 -9.31 -0.96 20.47
C ARG A 127 -8.14 -1.61 21.20
N PHE A 128 -7.46 -2.56 20.58
CA PHE A 128 -6.27 -3.20 21.14
C PHE A 128 -5.12 -2.20 21.35
N PHE A 129 -4.84 -1.36 20.36
CA PHE A 129 -3.83 -0.30 20.46
C PHE A 129 -4.19 0.74 21.53
N THR A 130 -5.47 1.09 21.65
CA THR A 130 -5.93 2.02 22.68
C THR A 130 -5.66 1.46 24.08
N GLN A 131 -5.92 0.17 24.31
CA GLN A 131 -5.62 -0.50 25.57
C GLN A 131 -4.12 -0.63 25.85
N ALA A 132 -3.29 -0.84 24.83
CA ALA A 132 -1.84 -0.93 24.98
C ALA A 132 -1.17 0.42 25.32
N LYS A 133 -1.88 1.53 25.11
CA LYS A 133 -1.41 2.90 25.37
C LYS A 133 -1.75 3.39 26.78
N GLU A 134 -2.70 2.75 27.47
CA GLU A 134 -3.09 3.04 28.85
C GLU A 134 -2.15 2.34 29.86
#